data_AF-A0A5B9PR73-F1
#
_entry.id   AF-A0A5B9PR73-F1
#
_cell.length_a   1.000
_cell.length_b   1.000
_cell.length_c   1.000
_cell.angle_alpha   90.00
_cell.angle_beta   90.00
_cell.angle_gamma   90.00
#
_symmetry.space_group_name_H-M   'P 1'
#
loop_
_entity.id
_entity.type
_entity.pdbx_description
1 polymer ?
#
loop_
_entity_poly.entity_id
_entity_poly.type
_entity_poly.pdbx_seq_one_letter_code
_entity_poly.pdbx_strand_id
1 'polypeptide(L)'
;MNERPAFWFAEQLDAGDFRLTDDSTLGGVPLRPQVTMPRVAERDDGTRPKVFAFYPVTRSDLSRLAVGDIVELVAKPTGDSPVT
;
A
#
# COMPACT_ATOMS: atom_id res chain seq x y z
N MET A 1 16.95 2.52 -19.62
CA MET A 1 15.96 3.60 -19.39
C MET A 1 15.62 3.59 -17.91
N ASN A 2 15.86 4.70 -17.19
CA ASN A 2 15.45 4.84 -15.80
C ASN A 2 13.96 5.20 -15.77
N GLU A 3 13.07 4.20 -15.75
CA GLU A 3 11.66 4.46 -15.51
C GLU A 3 11.46 4.99 -14.09
N ARG A 4 10.73 6.10 -13.96
CA ARG A 4 10.32 6.61 -12.65
C ARG A 4 9.41 5.57 -11.99
N PRO A 5 9.60 5.27 -10.70
CA PRO A 5 8.73 4.35 -10.01
C PRO A 5 7.28 4.87 -10.03
N ALA A 6 6.38 3.97 -10.37
CA ALA A 6 4.93 4.17 -10.41
C ALA A 6 4.35 3.72 -9.05
N PHE A 7 3.49 4.52 -8.43
CA PHE A 7 2.93 4.24 -7.11
C PHE A 7 1.57 4.91 -6.91
N TRP A 8 0.82 4.42 -5.93
CA TRP A 8 -0.36 5.08 -5.39
C TRP A 8 -0.07 5.62 -3.99
N PHE A 9 -0.72 6.73 -3.66
CA PHE A 9 -0.86 7.16 -2.29
C PHE A 9 -2.20 6.67 -1.75
N ALA A 10 -2.19 6.05 -0.57
CA ALA A 10 -3.39 5.66 0.15
C ALA A 10 -3.34 6.17 1.59
N GLU A 11 -4.47 6.70 2.05
CA GLU A 11 -4.69 7.08 3.44
C GLU A 11 -5.14 5.86 4.24
N GLN A 12 -4.59 5.73 5.45
CA GLN A 12 -5.07 4.75 6.41
C GLN A 12 -6.39 5.23 7.03
N LEU A 13 -7.46 4.48 6.80
CA LEU A 13 -8.77 4.74 7.43
C LEU A 13 -8.89 4.08 8.80
N ASP A 14 -8.41 2.85 8.95
CA ASP A 14 -8.48 2.07 10.19
C ASP A 14 -7.11 1.86 10.82
N ALA A 15 -7.05 1.88 12.16
CA ALA A 15 -5.83 1.62 12.90
C ALA A 15 -5.33 0.18 12.66
N GLY A 16 -4.10 0.06 12.16
CA GLY A 16 -3.47 -1.21 11.80
C GLY A 16 -1.98 -1.05 11.50
N ASP A 17 -1.23 -2.16 11.55
CA ASP A 17 0.19 -2.22 11.19
C ASP A 17 0.33 -2.71 9.74
N PHE A 18 0.90 -1.87 8.87
CA PHE A 18 1.13 -2.21 7.47
C PHE A 18 2.47 -2.94 7.32
N ARG A 19 2.47 -4.24 7.63
CA ARG A 19 3.59 -5.13 7.31
C ARG A 19 3.33 -5.78 5.96
N LEU A 20 4.10 -5.36 4.95
CA LEU A 20 4.05 -5.99 3.63
C LEU A 20 4.90 -7.26 3.61
N THR A 21 4.32 -8.33 3.08
CA THR A 21 4.99 -9.54 2.60
C THR A 21 5.01 -9.58 1.07
N ASP A 22 5.78 -10.48 0.46
CA ASP A 22 5.89 -10.62 -1.01
C ASP A 22 4.55 -10.94 -1.69
N ASP A 23 3.60 -11.52 -0.96
CA ASP A 23 2.26 -11.86 -1.45
C ASP A 23 1.21 -10.77 -1.15
N SER A 24 1.65 -9.60 -0.69
CA SER A 24 0.72 -8.53 -0.32
C SER A 24 -0.02 -7.98 -1.52
N THR A 25 -1.31 -7.67 -1.31
CA THR A 25 -2.13 -7.02 -2.33
C THR A 25 -2.86 -5.81 -1.76
N LEU A 26 -3.09 -4.80 -2.60
CA LEU A 26 -3.93 -3.65 -2.31
C LEU A 26 -5.10 -3.65 -3.28
N GLY A 27 -6.33 -3.84 -2.78
CA GLY A 27 -7.50 -4.01 -3.65
C GLY A 27 -7.36 -5.18 -4.64
N GLY A 28 -6.63 -6.23 -4.26
CA GLY A 28 -6.30 -7.37 -5.13
C GLY A 28 -5.20 -7.10 -6.17
N VAL A 29 -4.55 -5.93 -6.15
CA VAL A 29 -3.35 -5.67 -6.96
C VAL A 29 -2.10 -6.10 -6.22
N PRO A 30 -1.24 -6.95 -6.80
CA PRO A 30 0.05 -7.33 -6.21
C PRO A 30 0.98 -6.13 -5.99
N LEU A 31 1.55 -6.06 -4.79
CA LEU A 31 2.49 -5.02 -4.40
C LEU A 31 3.92 -5.55 -4.35
N ARG A 32 4.88 -4.65 -4.55
CA ARG A 32 6.26 -4.88 -4.12
C ARG A 32 6.31 -4.84 -2.58
N PRO A 33 7.23 -5.56 -1.93
CA PRO A 33 7.43 -5.53 -0.48
C PRO A 33 8.15 -4.24 -0.03
N GLN A 34 7.66 -3.10 -0.53
CA GLN A 34 8.21 -1.77 -0.33
C GLN A 34 7.04 -0.86 0.02
N VAL A 35 7.03 -0.35 1.24
CA VAL A 35 6.12 0.72 1.63
C VAL A 35 6.94 1.89 2.12
N THR A 36 6.63 3.08 1.61
CA THR A 36 7.19 4.31 2.17
C THR A 36 6.06 5.12 2.76
N MET A 37 6.31 5.70 3.94
CA MET A 37 5.39 6.64 4.56
C MET A 37 5.97 8.04 4.34
N PRO A 38 5.55 8.77 3.29
CA PRO A 38 5.95 10.16 3.14
C PRO A 38 5.60 10.94 4.42
N ARG A 39 6.48 11.86 4.85
CA ARG A 39 6.29 12.69 6.05
C ARG A 39 5.15 13.69 5.81
N VAL A 40 3.92 13.20 5.98
CA VAL A 40 2.63 13.87 6.25
C VAL A 40 2.29 15.08 5.38
N ALA A 41 1.20 14.95 4.62
CA ALA A 41 0.40 16.08 4.16
C ALA A 41 -0.52 16.50 5.32
N GLU A 42 -0.23 17.64 5.93
CA GLU A 42 -1.14 18.27 6.87
C GLU A 42 -2.37 18.77 6.08
N ARG A 43 -3.57 18.43 6.52
CA ARG A 43 -4.81 18.92 5.92
C ARG A 43 -5.13 20.32 6.43
N ASP A 44 -5.94 21.06 5.66
CA ASP A 44 -6.40 22.40 6.04
C ASP A 44 -7.21 22.42 7.35
N ASP A 45 -7.80 21.28 7.72
CA ASP A 45 -8.54 21.08 8.98
C ASP A 45 -7.62 20.72 10.18
N GLY A 46 -6.30 20.68 9.98
CA GLY A 46 -5.31 20.33 10.99
C GLY A 46 -5.17 18.82 11.23
N THR A 47 -5.90 17.97 10.50
CA THR A 47 -5.73 16.52 10.59
C THR A 47 -4.47 16.08 9.86
N ARG A 48 -3.84 15.02 10.39
CA ARG A 48 -2.58 14.47 9.87
C ARG A 48 -2.78 13.00 9.51
N PRO A 49 -3.42 12.71 8.36
CA PRO A 49 -3.65 11.34 7.96
C PRO A 49 -2.32 10.61 7.74
N LYS A 50 -2.28 9.33 8.10
CA LYS A 50 -1.16 8.46 7.74
C LYS A 50 -1.33 8.06 6.28
N VAL A 51 -0.48 8.63 5.42
CA VAL A 51 -0.46 8.33 3.99
C VAL A 51 0.73 7.45 3.67
N PHE A 52 0.50 6.40 2.90
CA PHE A 52 1.51 5.43 2.48
C PHE A 52 1.59 5.40 0.96
N ALA A 53 2.81 5.24 0.44
CA ALA A 53 3.04 4.97 -0.97
C ALA A 53 3.18 3.46 -1.20
N PHE A 54 2.33 2.93 -2.06
CA PHE A 54 2.32 1.53 -2.45
C PHE A 54 2.75 1.38 -3.91
N TYR A 55 3.65 0.44 -4.17
CA TYR A 55 4.23 0.22 -5.49
C TYR A 55 3.69 -1.08 -6.08
N PRO A 56 2.90 -1.05 -7.17
CA PRO A 56 2.49 -2.27 -7.82
C PRO A 56 3.71 -3.01 -8.39
N VAL A 57 3.58 -4.33 -8.49
CA VAL A 57 4.61 -5.16 -9.17
C VAL A 57 4.73 -4.71 -10.63
N THR A 58 3.60 -4.60 -11.34
CA THR A 58 3.52 -4.22 -12.75
C THR A 58 2.96 -2.80 -12.91
N ARG A 59 3.60 -1.98 -13.75
CA ARG A 59 3.16 -0.61 -13.99
C ARG A 59 1.74 -0.51 -14.58
N SER A 60 1.33 -1.48 -15.39
CA SER A 60 -0.03 -1.52 -15.98
C SER A 60 -1.13 -1.68 -14.93
N ASP A 61 -0.82 -2.19 -13.74
CA ASP A 61 -1.81 -2.31 -12.68
C ASP A 61 -2.22 -0.94 -12.11
N LEU A 62 -1.48 0.14 -12.38
CA LEU A 62 -1.81 1.50 -11.92
C LEU A 62 -3.23 1.95 -12.29
N SER A 63 -3.75 1.50 -13.43
CA SER A 63 -5.09 1.88 -13.90
C SER A 63 -6.21 1.05 -13.26
N ARG A 64 -5.90 0.08 -12.40
CA ARG A 64 -6.90 -0.79 -11.76
C ARG A 64 -7.55 -0.15 -10.54
N LEU A 65 -6.95 0.90 -10.00
CA LEU A 65 -7.44 1.66 -8.86
C LEU A 65 -7.60 3.13 -9.25
N ALA A 66 -8.65 3.77 -8.74
CA ALA A 66 -8.95 5.18 -8.93
C ALA A 66 -8.77 5.97 -7.64
N VAL A 67 -8.58 7.29 -7.78
CA VAL A 67 -8.56 8.20 -6.62
C VAL A 67 -9.93 8.19 -5.96
N GLY A 68 -9.96 7.95 -4.65
CA GLY A 68 -11.18 7.85 -3.85
C GLY A 68 -11.65 6.41 -3.60
N ASP A 69 -11.03 5.41 -4.22
CA ASP A 69 -11.34 4.02 -3.93
C ASP A 69 -10.96 3.67 -2.48
N ILE A 70 -11.89 3.00 -1.79
CA ILE A 70 -11.63 2.37 -0.50
C ILE A 70 -11.28 0.91 -0.78
N VAL A 71 -10.04 0.53 -0.44
CA VAL A 71 -9.50 -0.80 -0.72
C VAL A 71 -8.85 -1.40 0.51
N GLU A 72 -8.85 -2.73 0.57
CA GLU A 72 -8.20 -3.47 1.63
C GLU A 72 -6.74 -3.76 1.26
N LEU A 73 -5.85 -3.63 2.26
CA LEU A 73 -4.51 -4.20 2.21
C LEU A 73 -4.55 -5.61 2.81
N VAL A 74 -4.27 -6.61 1.98
CA VAL A 74 -4.16 -8.00 2.41
C VAL A 74 -2.69 -8.38 2.42
N ALA A 75 -2.12 -8.56 3.60
CA ALA A 75 -0.81 -9.18 3.78
C ALA A 75 -1.01 -10.65 4.17
N LYS A 76 -0.52 -11.59 3.36
CA LYS A 76 -0.51 -12.99 3.78
C LYS A 76 0.55 -13.18 4.87
N PRO A 77 0.24 -13.88 5.97
CA PRO A 77 1.26 -14.25 6.92
C PRO A 77 2.32 -15.09 6.20
N THR A 78 3.58 -14.66 6.25
CA THR A 78 4.71 -15.55 5.98
C THR A 78 4.59 -16.68 6.98
N GLY A 79 4.28 -17.88 6.49
CA GLY A 79 3.76 -18.98 7.28
C GLY A 79 4.38 -19.08 8.67
N ASP A 80 3.54 -19.01 9.69
CA ASP A 80 3.77 -19.85 10.85
C ASP A 80 3.74 -21.28 10.29
N SER A 81 4.92 -21.89 10.17
CA SER A 81 4.98 -23.33 9.96
C SER A 81 4.12 -23.96 11.06
N PRO A 82 3.20 -24.88 10.76
CA PRO A 82 2.56 -25.63 11.83
C PRO A 82 3.68 -26.33 12.59
N VAL A 83 3.86 -25.97 13.86
CA VAL A 83 4.76 -26.70 14.76
C VAL A 83 4.15 -28.10 14.88
N THR A 84 4.78 -29.05 14.20
CA THR A 84 4.46 -30.49 14.25
C THR A 84 4.50 -31.03 15.67
#